data_AF-A0A8B6HQF9-F1
#
_entry.id   AF-A0A8B6HQF9-F1
#
_cell.length_a   1.000
_cell.length_b   1.000
_cell.length_c   1.000
_cell.angle_alpha   90.00
_cell.angle_beta   90.00
_cell.angle_gamma   90.00
#
_symmetry.space_group_name_H-M   'P 1'
#
loop_
_entity.id
_entity.type
_entity.pdbx_description
1 polymer ?
#
loop_
_entity_poly.entity_id
_entity_poly.type
_entity_poly.pdbx_seq_one_letter_code
_entity_poly.pdbx_strand_id
1 'polypeptide(L)'
;MAQSYCTSQGVGEWVFAIRRNCIGKSPRCNSICLEQRENILKAINGQRNSVACFDAYHVRKQHARLRVDSSNTQPDAGKVNMITYGYGSKGCSWRPNHCGPNYCCCKAFNS
;
A
#
# COMPACT_ATOMS: atom_id res chain seq x y z
N MET A 1 -8.26 -1.21 2.08
CA MET A 1 -7.30 -0.94 3.19
C MET A 1 -5.96 -0.41 2.69
N ALA A 2 -5.15 -1.18 1.95
CA ALA A 2 -3.84 -0.69 1.48
C ALA A 2 -3.94 0.60 0.64
N GLN A 3 -4.90 0.65 -0.29
CA GLN A 3 -5.17 1.86 -1.07
C GLN A 3 -5.54 3.04 -0.16
N SER A 4 -6.49 2.84 0.77
CA SER A 4 -6.90 3.87 1.74
C SER A 4 -5.73 4.37 2.60
N TYR A 5 -4.85 3.48 3.06
CA TYR A 5 -3.63 3.86 3.76
C TYR A 5 -2.76 4.75 2.88
N CYS A 6 -2.39 4.30 1.66
CA CYS A 6 -1.54 5.10 0.78
C CYS A 6 -2.18 6.46 0.44
N THR A 7 -3.49 6.52 0.21
CA THR A 7 -4.21 7.79 0.00
C THR A 7 -4.12 8.71 1.20
N SER A 8 -4.22 8.19 2.43
CA SER A 8 -4.07 9.00 3.65
C SER A 8 -2.68 9.62 3.79
N GLN A 9 -1.66 9.00 3.19
CA GLN A 9 -0.27 9.44 3.26
C GLN A 9 0.12 10.38 2.11
N GLY A 10 -0.53 10.27 0.94
CA GLY A 10 -0.21 11.03 -0.28
C GLY A 10 -1.21 12.15 -0.57
N VAL A 11 -1.15 13.23 0.20
CA VAL A 11 -2.08 14.37 0.08
C VAL A 11 -1.87 15.11 -1.25
N GLY A 12 -2.94 15.27 -2.04
CA GLY A 12 -2.93 16.03 -3.30
C GLY A 12 -2.32 15.31 -4.50
N GLU A 13 -2.00 14.02 -4.36
CA GLU A 13 -1.32 13.22 -5.38
C GLU A 13 -2.20 12.06 -5.87
N TRP A 14 -1.99 11.63 -7.12
CA TRP A 14 -2.57 10.38 -7.60
C TRP A 14 -1.78 9.22 -6.99
N VAL A 15 -2.43 8.47 -6.10
CA VAL A 15 -1.79 7.41 -5.32
C VAL A 15 -2.25 6.00 -5.71
N PHE A 16 -1.31 5.06 -5.67
CA PHE A 16 -1.54 3.65 -6.01
C PHE A 16 -0.93 2.76 -4.95
N ALA A 17 -1.68 1.78 -4.47
CA ALA A 17 -1.17 0.72 -3.62
C ALA A 17 -0.90 -0.55 -4.44
N ILE A 18 0.38 -0.87 -4.65
CA ILE A 18 0.78 -2.05 -5.42
C ILE A 18 1.18 -3.18 -4.48
N ARG A 19 0.57 -4.36 -4.65
CA ARG A 19 0.90 -5.54 -3.84
C ARG A 19 2.27 -6.08 -4.25
N ARG A 20 3.13 -6.31 -3.26
CA ARG A 20 4.44 -6.92 -3.45
C ARG A 20 4.36 -8.44 -3.27
N ASN A 21 5.02 -9.20 -4.16
CA ASN A 21 5.17 -10.65 -3.97
C ASN A 21 6.12 -10.93 -2.77
N CYS A 22 5.80 -11.91 -1.94
CA CYS A 22 6.60 -12.26 -0.77
C CYS A 22 7.48 -13.50 -0.95
N ILE A 23 7.50 -14.07 -2.15
CA ILE A 23 8.26 -15.28 -2.46
C ILE A 23 9.60 -14.88 -3.10
N GLY A 24 10.69 -15.50 -2.67
CA GLY A 24 12.03 -15.32 -3.23
C GLY A 24 12.62 -13.91 -3.00
N LYS A 25 13.50 -13.49 -3.93
CA LYS A 25 14.10 -12.14 -3.92
C LYS A 25 13.09 -11.12 -4.47
N SER A 26 12.18 -10.66 -3.62
CA SER A 26 11.20 -9.65 -4.02
C SER A 26 11.85 -8.28 -4.25
N PRO A 27 11.50 -7.55 -5.32
CA PRO A 27 12.02 -6.20 -5.58
C PRO A 27 11.69 -5.21 -4.46
N ARG A 28 12.46 -4.13 -4.39
CA ARG A 28 12.17 -3.01 -3.48
C ARG A 28 10.96 -2.23 -3.99
N CYS A 29 10.26 -1.54 -3.10
CA CYS A 29 9.09 -0.75 -3.51
C CYS A 29 9.44 0.38 -4.50
N ASN A 30 10.64 0.97 -4.41
CA ASN A 30 11.15 1.88 -5.45
C ASN A 30 11.16 1.22 -6.83
N SER A 31 11.71 0.01 -6.94
CA SER A 31 11.74 -0.74 -8.21
C SER A 31 10.34 -1.04 -8.70
N ILE A 32 9.44 -1.48 -7.81
CA ILE A 32 8.05 -1.80 -8.16
C ILE A 32 7.32 -0.57 -8.72
N CYS A 33 7.45 0.61 -8.09
CA CYS A 33 6.80 1.81 -8.60
C CYS A 33 7.35 2.25 -9.97
N LEU A 34 8.66 2.07 -10.20
CA LEU A 34 9.29 2.38 -11.48
C LEU A 34 8.91 1.37 -12.57
N GLU A 35 8.91 0.08 -12.27
CA GLU A 35 8.45 -0.99 -13.16
C GLU A 35 6.99 -0.82 -13.56
N GLN A 36 6.15 -0.27 -12.66
CA GLN A 36 4.74 0.02 -12.92
C GLN A 36 4.48 1.44 -13.45
N ARG A 37 5.53 2.21 -13.78
CA ARG A 37 5.40 3.62 -14.21
C ARG A 37 4.41 3.77 -15.36
N GLU A 38 4.56 3.00 -16.44
CA GLU A 38 3.70 3.11 -17.61
C GLU A 38 2.23 2.82 -17.28
N ASN A 39 1.97 1.78 -16.48
CA ASN A 39 0.62 1.43 -16.04
C ASN A 39 0.00 2.52 -15.17
N ILE A 40 0.77 3.10 -14.24
CA ILE A 40 0.32 4.20 -13.38
C ILE A 40 -0.01 5.44 -14.22
N LEU A 41 0.89 5.83 -15.13
CA LEU A 41 0.69 7.01 -15.98
C LEU A 41 -0.51 6.83 -16.93
N LYS A 42 -0.68 5.62 -17.49
CA LYS A 42 -1.84 5.27 -18.30
C LYS A 42 -3.14 5.33 -17.50
N ALA A 43 -3.15 4.85 -16.24
CA ALA A 43 -4.33 4.87 -15.38
C ALA A 43 -4.84 6.29 -15.07
N ILE A 44 -3.96 7.29 -15.11
CA ILE A 44 -4.30 8.71 -14.95
C ILE A 44 -4.35 9.49 -16.26
N ASN A 45 -4.44 8.80 -17.42
CA ASN A 45 -4.48 9.42 -18.74
C ASN A 45 -3.33 10.41 -18.99
N GLY A 46 -2.13 10.14 -18.48
CA GLY A 46 -0.96 10.99 -18.68
C GLY A 46 -1.01 12.36 -17.99
N GLN A 47 -1.91 12.57 -17.01
CA GLN A 47 -2.02 13.82 -16.25
C GLN A 47 -0.76 14.19 -15.44
N ARG A 48 0.18 13.27 -15.30
CA ARG A 48 1.49 13.43 -14.65
C ARG A 48 2.56 12.76 -15.49
N ASN A 49 3.83 13.09 -15.27
CA ASN A 49 4.95 12.55 -16.07
C ASN A 49 5.92 11.65 -15.28
N SER A 50 5.84 11.67 -13.95
CA SER A 50 6.79 10.99 -13.06
C SER A 50 6.08 10.13 -12.04
N VAL A 51 6.74 9.06 -11.61
CA VAL A 51 6.23 8.10 -10.63
C VAL A 51 7.33 7.79 -9.61
N ALA A 52 6.98 7.76 -8.33
CA ALA A 52 7.90 7.40 -7.26
C ALA A 52 7.19 6.62 -6.15
N CYS A 53 7.95 5.85 -5.40
CA CYS A 53 7.49 5.36 -4.10
C CYS A 53 7.62 6.47 -3.06
N PHE A 54 6.63 6.58 -2.17
CA PHE A 54 6.68 7.53 -1.05
C PHE A 54 6.42 6.89 0.32
N ASP A 55 5.83 5.69 0.35
CA ASP A 55 5.64 4.89 1.57
C ASP A 55 5.56 3.39 1.22
N ALA A 56 5.64 2.51 2.21
CA ALA A 56 5.33 1.11 2.09
C ALA A 56 4.56 0.59 3.32
N TYR A 57 3.73 -0.42 3.09
CA TYR A 57 2.74 -0.87 4.06
C TYR A 57 2.81 -2.39 4.21
N HIS A 58 2.66 -2.88 5.44
CA HIS A 58 2.53 -4.31 5.72
C HIS A 58 1.18 -4.62 6.36
N VAL A 59 0.51 -5.58 5.75
CA VAL A 59 -0.72 -6.21 6.26
C VAL A 59 -0.40 -7.62 6.70
N ARG A 60 -0.64 -7.96 7.98
CA ARG A 60 -0.54 -9.36 8.44
C ARG A 60 -1.77 -10.16 7.97
N LYS A 61 -1.56 -11.46 7.68
CA LYS A 61 -2.61 -12.35 7.13
C LYS A 61 -3.56 -12.93 8.19
N GLN A 62 -3.21 -12.92 9.47
CA GLN A 62 -3.96 -13.64 10.52
C GLN A 62 -4.82 -12.70 11.36
N HIS A 63 -6.13 -12.60 11.06
CA HIS A 63 -7.03 -11.77 11.87
C HIS A 63 -8.45 -12.34 11.93
N ALA A 64 -9.15 -12.02 13.03
CA ALA A 64 -10.57 -12.24 13.18
C ALA A 64 -11.32 -11.42 12.11
N ARG A 65 -12.20 -12.08 11.35
CA ARG A 65 -13.16 -11.36 10.50
C ARG A 65 -14.17 -10.71 11.43
N LEU A 66 -14.18 -9.38 11.49
CA LEU A 66 -15.28 -8.66 12.10
C LEU A 66 -16.55 -9.04 11.32
N ARG A 67 -17.57 -9.51 12.04
CA ARG A 67 -18.87 -9.86 11.50
C ARG A 67 -19.51 -8.58 10.98
N VAL A 68 -20.03 -8.67 9.76
CA VAL A 68 -20.95 -7.68 9.25
C VAL A 68 -22.32 -8.06 9.83
N ASP A 69 -22.72 -7.40 10.92
CA ASP A 69 -24.04 -7.54 11.53
C ASP A 69 -24.84 -6.27 11.25
N SER A 70 -25.98 -6.42 10.58
CA SER A 70 -26.91 -5.33 10.26
C SER A 70 -27.93 -5.06 11.36
N SER A 71 -27.90 -5.80 12.47
CA SER A 71 -28.66 -5.48 13.67
C SER A 71 -28.01 -4.31 14.44
N ASN A 72 -28.79 -3.63 15.28
CA ASN A 72 -28.26 -2.55 16.14
C ASN A 72 -27.20 -3.05 17.13
N THR A 73 -27.12 -4.35 17.36
CA THR A 73 -26.05 -5.01 18.11
C THR A 73 -24.83 -5.14 17.20
N GLN A 74 -23.74 -4.46 17.56
CA GLN A 74 -22.44 -4.59 16.89
C GLN A 74 -21.58 -5.58 17.69
N PRO A 75 -21.68 -6.91 17.44
CA PRO A 75 -21.09 -7.95 18.31
C PRO A 75 -19.55 -7.91 18.38
N ASP A 76 -18.93 -7.14 17.48
CA ASP A 76 -17.49 -6.96 17.39
C ASP A 76 -17.03 -5.53 17.70
N ALA A 77 -17.92 -4.67 18.22
CA ALA A 77 -17.54 -3.37 18.74
C ALA A 77 -16.44 -3.51 19.81
N GLY A 78 -15.38 -2.71 19.68
CA GLY A 78 -14.22 -2.74 20.59
C GLY A 78 -13.23 -3.90 20.35
N LYS A 79 -13.48 -4.81 19.40
CA LYS A 79 -12.52 -5.86 19.07
C LYS A 79 -11.38 -5.32 18.20
N VAL A 80 -10.15 -5.74 18.53
CA VAL A 80 -8.95 -5.39 17.77
C VAL A 80 -9.01 -6.04 16.39
N ASN A 81 -8.79 -5.22 15.36
CA ASN A 81 -8.79 -5.65 13.97
C ASN A 81 -7.36 -5.98 13.48
N MET A 82 -7.16 -5.93 12.17
CA MET A 82 -5.93 -6.22 11.46
C MET A 82 -4.71 -5.45 11.98
N ILE A 83 -3.62 -6.17 12.24
CA ILE A 83 -2.32 -5.57 12.56
C ILE A 83 -1.70 -5.12 11.25
N THR A 84 -1.40 -3.82 11.22
CA THR A 84 -0.88 -3.15 10.04
C THR A 84 0.29 -2.28 10.44
N TYR A 85 1.31 -2.21 9.58
CA TYR A 85 2.53 -1.45 9.87
C TYR A 85 2.92 -0.58 8.69
N GLY A 86 2.99 0.73 8.90
CA GLY A 86 3.52 1.71 7.96
C GLY A 86 5.03 1.84 8.11
N TYR A 87 5.77 1.73 7.02
CA TYR A 87 7.24 1.86 7.03
C TYR A 87 7.70 3.31 6.81
N GLY A 88 6.81 4.20 6.38
CA GLY A 88 7.16 5.52 5.87
C GLY A 88 8.01 5.43 4.60
N SER A 89 8.64 6.54 4.24
CA SER A 89 9.52 6.63 3.07
C SER A 89 10.70 5.64 3.10
N LYS A 90 11.16 5.24 4.30
CA LYS A 90 12.19 4.19 4.47
C LYS A 90 11.75 2.83 3.94
N GLY A 91 10.43 2.58 3.88
CA GLY A 91 9.84 1.40 3.28
C GLY A 91 10.13 1.23 1.79
N CYS A 92 10.36 2.33 1.08
CA CYS A 92 10.60 2.33 -0.36
C CYS A 92 11.93 1.64 -0.75
N SER A 93 12.95 1.77 0.09
CA SER A 93 14.27 1.15 -0.10
C SER A 93 14.47 -0.13 0.74
N TRP A 94 13.48 -0.49 1.56
CA TRP A 94 13.56 -1.63 2.49
C TRP A 94 13.82 -2.94 1.76
N ARG A 95 14.93 -3.60 2.10
CA ARG A 95 15.23 -4.96 1.64
C ARG A 95 14.33 -5.96 2.37
N PRO A 96 13.55 -6.78 1.67
CA PRO A 96 12.75 -7.81 2.32
C PRO A 96 13.66 -8.81 3.05
N ASN A 97 13.58 -8.84 4.37
CA ASN A 97 14.08 -9.96 5.18
C ASN A 97 12.98 -11.01 5.44
N HIS A 98 11.71 -10.58 5.31
CA HIS A 98 10.47 -11.38 5.35
C HIS A 98 9.44 -10.75 4.39
N CYS A 99 8.16 -11.15 4.46
CA CYS A 99 7.04 -10.59 3.66
C CYS A 99 6.67 -9.13 4.02
N GLY A 100 7.57 -8.34 4.59
CA GLY A 100 7.31 -6.94 5.01
C GLY A 100 8.32 -5.95 4.41
N PRO A 101 7.86 -4.82 3.83
CA PRO A 101 6.47 -4.47 3.47
C PRO A 101 5.84 -5.45 2.45
N ASN A 102 4.50 -5.52 2.35
CA ASN A 102 3.82 -6.31 1.30
C ASN A 102 2.90 -5.49 0.38
N TYR A 103 2.85 -4.18 0.59
CA TYR A 103 2.29 -3.20 -0.33
C TYR A 103 3.25 -2.01 -0.45
N CYS A 104 3.32 -1.44 -1.65
CA CYS A 104 4.09 -0.25 -1.98
C CYS A 104 3.13 0.90 -2.27
N CYS A 105 3.35 2.05 -1.66
CA CYS A 105 2.60 3.27 -1.97
C CYS A 105 3.38 4.07 -3.02
N CYS A 106 2.83 4.08 -4.23
CA CYS A 106 3.37 4.82 -5.37
C CYS A 106 2.52 6.06 -5.62
N LYS A 107 3.18 7.14 -6.03
CA LYS A 107 2.53 8.39 -6.41
C LYS A 107 2.93 8.79 -7.82
N ALA A 108 2.00 9.42 -8.53
CA ALA A 108 2.29 10.12 -9.78
C ALA A 108 2.32 11.63 -9.54
N PHE A 109 3.36 12.28 -10.04
CA PHE A 109 3.65 13.71 -9.81
C PHE A 109 4.33 14.33 -11.04
N ASN A 110 4.45 15.65 -11.06
CA ASN A 110 5.25 16.36 -12.07
C ASN A 110 6.65 16.61 -11.50
N SER A 111 7.69 16.14 -12.19
CA SER A 111 9.09 16.44 -11.85
C SER A 111 9.47 17.87 -12.22
#